data_AF-A0A7J9INC5-F1
#
_entry.id   AF-A0A7J9INC5-F1
#
_cell.length_a   1.000
_cell.length_b   1.000
_cell.length_c   1.000
_cell.angle_alpha   90.00
_cell.angle_beta   90.00
_cell.angle_gamma   90.00
#
_symmetry.space_group_name_H-M   'P 1'
#
loop_
_entity.id
_entity.type
_entity.pdbx_description
1 polymer ?
#
loop_
_entity_poly.entity_id
_entity_poly.type
_entity_poly.pdbx_seq_one_letter_code
_entity_poly.pdbx_strand_id
1 'polypeptide(L)'
;MASALIEMQLKENSINDLKDKQFVHNLVHMLAANAPACKSACIKCVKKLIQYPKMVKRFLSDPATIPLVLNVISFRSDPILKQEAAEILALLVQACKQPQFQIYQGLQELQSEHSVGLFLQLVEKSEREFKIQFLHLLIELSNKSKTAQNLIRDNVDAVTHLFSCLDSNQPLVRRWTMKLIYCVSEGDGVPLPPSPGKETAINNLASILICSPDFEERSIAAGIISQLPKDDIDVDEILCKTETLKAIHEVICSSDEEFGGIGAHNNQDKSLLENALAALLRFTGSSKPELQNQVGKLELYPALVRVLSTGNSLAKQRTATALEHLSRSTSSLVSEASIRVRHEDSRSLFNTINLFPNMSWCCSASAENKISCPVHGIACSQRHTFCLVKADAVKPLLQTLSDTNSGVAEASLKALETLLEDHSTLSHATAAIVESQGVEAILQVLEKGTLSAKTIALDLFHKIVNHSRISEPSFQRSEGILIQLLHEDAIRKKVALVLKQMKVLPEQSSYF
;
A
#
# COMPACT_ATOMS: atom_id res chain seq x y z
N MET A 1 -23.27 37.60 -24.33
CA MET A 1 -21.84 37.55 -23.92
C MET A 1 -21.38 36.13 -23.62
N ALA A 2 -21.93 35.43 -22.62
CA ALA A 2 -21.50 34.06 -22.27
C ALA A 2 -21.50 33.10 -23.48
N SER A 3 -22.55 33.13 -24.31
CA SER A 3 -22.61 32.36 -25.57
C SER A 3 -21.48 32.70 -26.54
N ALA A 4 -21.10 33.98 -26.67
CA ALA A 4 -19.98 34.38 -27.53
C ALA A 4 -18.64 33.85 -26.98
N LEU A 5 -18.43 33.91 -25.66
CA LEU A 5 -17.23 33.36 -25.02
C LEU A 5 -17.10 31.84 -25.19
N ILE A 6 -18.22 31.12 -25.24
CA ILE A 6 -18.25 29.67 -25.53
C ILE A 6 -17.71 29.39 -26.93
N GLU A 7 -18.00 30.23 -27.93
CA GLU A 7 -17.53 30.06 -29.31
C GLU A 7 -16.11 30.60 -29.54
N MET A 8 -15.64 31.57 -28.75
CA MET A 8 -14.34 32.21 -28.92
C MET A 8 -13.16 31.28 -28.62
N GLN A 9 -12.14 31.23 -29.47
CA GLN A 9 -10.88 30.56 -29.12
C GLN A 9 -10.10 31.41 -28.10
N LEU A 10 -10.07 30.95 -26.84
CA LEU A 10 -9.31 31.62 -25.77
C LEU A 10 -7.89 31.06 -25.73
N LYS A 11 -6.90 31.95 -25.58
CA LYS A 11 -5.50 31.59 -25.27
C LYS A 11 -5.17 32.07 -23.87
N GLU A 12 -4.11 31.52 -23.27
CA GLU A 12 -3.73 31.86 -21.89
C GLU A 12 -3.45 33.37 -21.70
N ASN A 13 -2.93 34.04 -22.73
CA ASN A 13 -2.75 35.50 -22.71
C ASN A 13 -4.09 36.26 -22.67
N SER A 14 -5.12 35.78 -23.37
CA SER A 14 -6.47 36.37 -23.39
C SER A 14 -7.21 36.22 -22.06
N ILE A 15 -6.87 35.20 -21.25
CA ILE A 15 -7.41 35.02 -19.89
C ILE A 15 -6.90 36.12 -18.93
N ASN A 16 -5.75 36.71 -19.24
CA ASN A 16 -5.28 37.88 -18.49
C ASN A 16 -6.15 39.12 -18.74
N ASP A 17 -6.95 39.16 -19.80
CA ASP A 17 -7.85 40.29 -20.05
C ASP A 17 -9.17 40.13 -19.28
N LEU A 18 -9.53 38.90 -18.90
CA LEU A 18 -10.68 38.58 -18.03
C LEU A 18 -10.38 38.80 -16.53
N LYS A 19 -9.52 39.77 -16.20
CA LYS A 19 -9.02 40.05 -14.84
C LYS A 19 -10.05 40.62 -13.88
N ASP A 20 -11.14 41.14 -14.39
CA ASP A 20 -12.16 41.81 -13.59
C ASP A 20 -12.85 40.82 -12.65
N LYS A 21 -12.80 41.10 -11.33
CA LYS A 21 -13.53 40.30 -10.33
C LYS A 21 -15.04 40.35 -10.58
N GLN A 22 -15.53 41.47 -11.10
CA GLN A 22 -16.93 41.68 -11.43
C GLN A 22 -17.38 40.80 -12.60
N PHE A 23 -16.47 40.42 -13.51
CA PHE A 23 -16.78 39.49 -14.60
C PHE A 23 -17.15 38.10 -14.06
N VAL A 24 -16.34 37.52 -13.17
CA VAL A 24 -16.63 36.21 -12.57
C VAL A 24 -17.93 36.27 -11.78
N HIS A 25 -18.07 37.28 -10.91
CA HIS A 25 -19.27 37.47 -10.12
C HIS A 25 -20.54 37.56 -10.98
N ASN A 26 -20.55 38.42 -12.00
CA ASN A 26 -21.68 38.59 -12.90
C ASN A 26 -21.97 37.33 -13.72
N LEU A 27 -20.93 36.63 -14.19
CA LEU A 27 -21.09 35.39 -14.92
C LEU A 27 -21.80 34.35 -14.05
N VAL A 28 -21.35 34.12 -12.82
CA VAL A 28 -21.93 33.08 -11.97
C VAL A 28 -23.31 33.46 -11.45
N HIS A 29 -23.59 34.76 -11.24
CA HIS A 29 -24.94 35.25 -10.92
C HIS A 29 -25.98 34.98 -12.02
N MET A 30 -25.57 34.66 -13.26
CA MET A 30 -26.50 34.17 -14.28
C MET A 30 -27.18 32.85 -13.87
N LEU A 31 -26.58 32.05 -12.97
CA LEU A 31 -27.19 30.83 -12.44
C LEU A 31 -28.42 31.09 -11.56
N ALA A 32 -28.52 32.29 -10.97
CA ALA A 32 -29.67 32.72 -10.19
C ALA A 32 -30.87 33.11 -11.07
N ALA A 33 -30.67 33.28 -12.38
CA ALA A 33 -31.75 33.64 -13.30
C ALA A 33 -32.74 32.48 -13.47
N ASN A 34 -34.03 32.80 -13.66
CA ASN A 34 -35.06 31.79 -13.90
C ASN A 34 -35.00 31.14 -15.29
N ALA A 35 -34.24 31.71 -16.23
CA ALA A 35 -34.17 31.24 -17.61
C ALA A 35 -33.18 30.06 -17.77
N PRO A 36 -33.64 28.85 -18.20
CA PRO A 36 -32.77 27.69 -18.38
C PRO A 36 -31.63 27.92 -19.39
N ALA A 37 -31.90 28.70 -20.45
CA ALA A 37 -30.88 29.06 -21.45
C ALA A 37 -29.74 29.88 -20.83
N CYS A 38 -30.05 30.78 -19.89
CA CYS A 38 -29.03 31.56 -19.17
C CYS A 38 -28.17 30.66 -18.28
N LYS A 39 -28.79 29.72 -17.56
CA LYS A 39 -28.06 28.74 -16.74
C LYS A 39 -27.14 27.87 -17.59
N SER A 40 -27.63 27.33 -18.71
CA SER A 40 -26.85 26.52 -19.64
C SER A 40 -25.66 27.29 -20.24
N ALA A 41 -25.89 28.53 -20.71
CA ALA A 41 -24.81 29.37 -21.23
C ALA A 41 -23.78 29.70 -20.15
N CYS A 42 -24.20 29.92 -18.91
CA CYS A 42 -23.29 30.14 -17.80
C CYS A 42 -22.43 28.90 -17.52
N ILE A 43 -23.05 27.74 -17.28
CA ILE A 43 -22.36 26.49 -16.95
C ILE A 43 -21.33 26.13 -18.03
N LYS A 44 -21.70 26.16 -19.31
CA LYS A 44 -20.78 25.90 -20.42
C LYS A 44 -19.62 26.90 -20.46
N CYS A 45 -19.90 28.18 -20.21
CA CYS A 45 -18.85 29.20 -20.16
C CYS A 45 -17.90 28.99 -18.97
N VAL A 46 -18.43 28.67 -17.78
CA VAL A 46 -17.62 28.36 -16.59
C VAL A 46 -16.75 27.13 -16.86
N LYS A 47 -17.33 26.04 -17.38
CA LYS A 47 -16.62 24.80 -17.72
C LYS A 47 -15.45 25.04 -18.69
N LYS A 48 -15.62 25.94 -19.66
CA LYS A 48 -14.53 26.36 -20.55
C LYS A 48 -13.45 27.16 -19.83
N LEU A 49 -13.84 28.07 -18.94
CA LEU A 49 -12.91 28.95 -18.24
C LEU A 49 -12.11 28.24 -17.14
N ILE A 50 -12.67 27.23 -16.46
CA ILE A 50 -11.96 26.47 -15.42
C ILE A 50 -10.84 25.58 -15.96
N GLN A 51 -10.71 25.43 -17.29
CA GLN A 51 -9.52 24.82 -17.92
C GLN A 51 -8.24 25.66 -17.69
N TYR A 52 -8.38 26.92 -17.23
CA TYR A 52 -7.27 27.82 -16.94
C TYR A 52 -7.07 27.99 -15.43
N PRO A 53 -5.90 27.64 -14.86
CA PRO A 53 -5.66 27.68 -13.40
C PRO A 53 -5.90 29.04 -12.74
N LYS A 54 -5.67 30.15 -13.47
CA LYS A 54 -5.95 31.51 -12.99
C LYS A 54 -7.45 31.74 -12.79
N MET A 55 -8.29 31.20 -13.67
CA MET A 55 -9.75 31.33 -13.57
C MET A 55 -10.29 30.48 -12.42
N VAL A 56 -9.77 29.26 -12.22
CA VAL A 56 -10.15 28.42 -11.08
C VAL A 56 -9.95 29.16 -9.75
N LYS A 57 -8.78 29.80 -9.56
CA LYS A 57 -8.53 30.62 -8.37
C LYS A 57 -9.54 31.75 -8.19
N ARG A 58 -9.97 32.39 -9.28
CA ARG A 58 -10.95 33.49 -9.23
C ARG A 58 -12.35 32.99 -8.90
N PHE A 59 -12.79 31.91 -9.53
CA PHE A 59 -14.06 31.24 -9.20
C PHE A 59 -14.11 30.81 -7.73
N LEU A 60 -13.02 30.21 -7.22
CA LEU A 60 -12.94 29.86 -5.79
C LEU A 60 -12.95 31.07 -4.85
N SER A 61 -12.41 32.21 -5.29
CA SER A 61 -12.35 33.44 -4.48
C SER A 61 -13.69 34.20 -4.43
N ASP A 62 -14.59 33.96 -5.38
CA ASP A 62 -15.89 34.60 -5.41
C ASP A 62 -16.88 33.82 -4.52
N PRO A 63 -17.40 34.40 -3.44
CA PRO A 63 -18.21 33.68 -2.45
C PRO A 63 -19.53 33.14 -3.01
N ALA A 64 -20.03 33.71 -4.12
CA ALA A 64 -21.27 33.28 -4.75
C ALA A 64 -21.08 32.03 -5.63
N THR A 65 -19.85 31.70 -6.05
CA THR A 65 -19.63 30.71 -7.10
C THR A 65 -20.10 29.32 -6.72
N ILE A 66 -19.59 28.76 -5.62
CA ILE A 66 -19.96 27.42 -5.19
C ILE A 66 -21.44 27.32 -4.78
N PRO A 67 -22.01 28.23 -3.95
CA PRO A 67 -23.42 28.16 -3.57
C PRO A 67 -24.37 28.20 -4.78
N LEU A 68 -24.08 29.04 -5.78
CA LEU A 68 -24.93 29.13 -6.98
C LEU A 68 -24.82 27.89 -7.88
N VAL A 69 -23.63 27.29 -8.00
CA VAL A 69 -23.47 26.02 -8.73
C VAL A 69 -24.14 24.87 -7.98
N LEU A 70 -24.01 24.82 -6.64
CA LEU A 70 -24.70 23.84 -5.80
C LEU A 70 -26.22 23.94 -5.93
N ASN A 71 -26.77 25.16 -5.97
CA ASN A 71 -28.20 25.38 -6.20
C ASN A 71 -28.70 24.78 -7.53
N VAL A 72 -27.89 24.76 -8.58
CA VAL A 72 -28.26 24.08 -9.84
C VAL A 72 -28.52 22.59 -9.60
N ILE A 73 -27.74 21.95 -8.72
CA ILE A 73 -27.89 20.54 -8.34
C ILE A 73 -29.12 20.33 -7.44
N SER A 74 -29.29 21.17 -6.43
CA SER A 74 -30.33 21.04 -5.39
C SER A 74 -31.75 21.27 -5.89
N PHE A 75 -31.96 22.18 -6.85
CA PHE A 75 -33.30 22.52 -7.35
C PHE A 75 -33.76 21.64 -8.53
N ARG A 76 -35.01 21.83 -9.00
CA ARG A 76 -35.57 21.19 -10.20
C ARG A 76 -34.92 21.76 -11.47
N SER A 77 -33.65 21.43 -11.68
CA SER A 77 -32.91 21.69 -12.92
C SER A 77 -32.93 20.47 -13.82
N ASP A 78 -32.68 20.70 -15.11
CA ASP A 78 -32.47 19.64 -16.09
C ASP A 78 -31.30 18.70 -15.67
N PRO A 79 -31.42 17.36 -15.86
CA PRO A 79 -30.37 16.41 -15.47
C PRO A 79 -28.98 16.73 -16.03
N ILE A 80 -28.90 17.23 -17.27
CA ILE A 80 -27.63 17.59 -17.92
C ILE A 80 -27.00 18.79 -17.20
N LEU A 81 -27.81 19.78 -16.80
CA LEU A 81 -27.29 20.92 -16.02
C LEU A 81 -26.77 20.49 -14.65
N LYS A 82 -27.41 19.52 -13.99
CA LYS A 82 -26.92 18.98 -12.73
C LYS A 82 -25.59 18.27 -12.90
N GLN A 83 -25.45 17.52 -13.99
CA GLN A 83 -24.22 16.83 -14.36
C GLN A 83 -23.05 17.79 -14.56
N GLU A 84 -23.24 18.81 -15.40
CA GLU A 84 -22.22 19.79 -15.70
C GLU A 84 -21.87 20.62 -14.45
N ALA A 85 -22.85 20.92 -13.59
CA ALA A 85 -22.61 21.56 -12.30
C ALA A 85 -21.76 20.68 -11.36
N ALA A 86 -22.06 19.39 -11.26
CA ALA A 86 -21.26 18.45 -10.44
C ALA A 86 -19.82 18.34 -10.95
N GLU A 87 -19.63 18.29 -12.27
CA GLU A 87 -18.31 18.28 -12.89
C GLU A 87 -17.52 19.58 -12.62
N ILE A 88 -18.17 20.74 -12.71
CA ILE A 88 -17.55 22.03 -12.33
C ILE A 88 -17.10 22.00 -10.88
N LEU A 89 -17.95 21.54 -9.96
CA LEU A 89 -17.59 21.45 -8.54
C LEU A 89 -16.41 20.49 -8.32
N ALA A 90 -16.40 19.33 -8.99
CA ALA A 90 -15.30 18.36 -8.87
C ALA A 90 -13.97 18.98 -9.32
N LEU A 91 -13.96 19.67 -10.47
CA LEU A 91 -12.77 20.35 -11.00
C LEU A 91 -12.30 21.51 -10.10
N LEU A 92 -13.22 22.27 -9.52
CA LEU A 92 -12.88 23.31 -8.55
C LEU A 92 -12.26 22.72 -7.29
N VAL A 93 -12.84 21.64 -6.75
CA VAL A 93 -12.34 20.92 -5.56
C VAL A 93 -10.97 20.30 -5.81
N GLN A 94 -10.78 19.66 -6.97
CA GLN A 94 -9.52 19.03 -7.36
C GLN A 94 -8.36 20.04 -7.35
N ALA A 95 -8.61 21.27 -7.80
CA ALA A 95 -7.62 22.34 -7.85
C ALA A 95 -7.30 22.96 -6.47
N CYS A 96 -8.07 22.66 -5.43
CA CYS A 96 -7.88 23.19 -4.10
C CYS A 96 -6.74 22.49 -3.34
N LYS A 97 -6.05 23.27 -2.49
CA LYS A 97 -5.18 22.78 -1.44
C LYS A 97 -5.95 22.69 -0.13
N GLN A 98 -5.62 21.74 0.75
CA GLN A 98 -6.36 21.52 2.00
C GLN A 98 -6.60 22.78 2.87
N PRO A 99 -5.63 23.71 3.05
CA PRO A 99 -5.88 24.93 3.85
C PRO A 99 -7.02 25.80 3.29
N GLN A 100 -7.33 25.70 2.00
CA GLN A 100 -8.36 26.51 1.36
C GLN A 100 -9.78 26.09 1.75
N PHE A 101 -9.99 24.85 2.19
CA PHE A 101 -11.29 24.38 2.69
C PHE A 101 -11.73 25.11 3.96
N GLN A 102 -10.79 25.67 4.71
CA GLN A 102 -11.08 26.48 5.89
C GLN A 102 -11.32 27.96 5.53
N ILE A 103 -10.83 28.42 4.38
CA ILE A 103 -10.87 29.83 3.97
C ILE A 103 -12.14 30.13 3.17
N TYR A 104 -12.50 29.27 2.22
CA TYR A 104 -13.63 29.52 1.32
C TYR A 104 -14.92 28.91 1.88
N GLN A 105 -15.87 29.77 2.27
CA GLN A 105 -17.17 29.35 2.80
C GLN A 105 -17.92 28.37 1.89
N GLY A 106 -17.83 28.55 0.56
CA GLY A 106 -18.43 27.61 -0.38
C GLY A 106 -17.87 26.18 -0.28
N LEU A 107 -16.56 26.02 -0.03
CA LEU A 107 -15.98 24.69 0.18
C LEU A 107 -16.44 24.09 1.52
N GLN A 108 -16.68 24.92 2.53
CA GLN A 108 -17.27 24.47 3.79
C GLN A 108 -18.71 23.96 3.59
N GLU A 109 -19.49 24.62 2.73
CA GLU A 109 -20.85 24.19 2.38
C GLU A 109 -20.85 22.85 1.63
N LEU A 110 -19.89 22.61 0.72
CA LEU A 110 -19.79 21.34 -0.01
C LEU A 110 -19.48 20.13 0.87
N GLN A 111 -18.73 20.32 1.96
CA GLN A 111 -18.40 19.26 2.91
C GLN A 111 -19.42 19.13 4.06
N SER A 112 -20.54 19.86 4.00
CA SER A 112 -21.63 19.72 4.97
C SER A 112 -22.37 18.39 4.81
N GLU A 113 -22.98 17.91 5.88
CA GLU A 113 -23.83 16.71 5.87
C GLU A 113 -24.94 16.80 4.82
N HIS A 114 -25.56 17.97 4.66
CA HIS A 114 -26.60 18.19 3.67
C HIS A 114 -26.09 18.00 2.22
N SER A 115 -24.96 18.62 1.87
CA SER A 115 -24.39 18.54 0.52
C SER A 115 -23.91 17.12 0.20
N VAL A 116 -23.17 16.50 1.12
CA VAL A 116 -22.68 15.12 0.96
C VAL A 116 -23.86 14.15 0.84
N GLY A 117 -24.87 14.28 1.69
CA GLY A 117 -26.10 13.48 1.62
C GLY A 117 -26.86 13.67 0.30
N LEU A 118 -26.97 14.90 -0.21
CA LEU A 118 -27.57 15.19 -1.51
C LEU A 118 -26.82 14.47 -2.65
N PHE A 119 -25.49 14.53 -2.66
CA PHE A 119 -24.71 13.86 -3.70
C PHE A 119 -24.85 12.34 -3.62
N LEU A 120 -24.87 11.74 -2.43
CA LEU A 120 -25.13 10.30 -2.25
C LEU A 120 -26.52 9.90 -2.75
N GLN A 121 -27.56 10.69 -2.46
CA GLN A 121 -28.91 10.44 -2.99
C GLN A 121 -28.97 10.54 -4.52
N LEU A 122 -28.18 11.43 -5.12
CA LEU A 122 -28.09 11.55 -6.57
C LEU A 122 -27.31 10.39 -7.19
N VAL A 123 -26.27 9.88 -6.52
CA VAL A 123 -25.63 8.61 -6.91
C VAL A 123 -26.64 7.48 -6.87
N GLU A 124 -27.54 7.41 -5.89
CA GLU A 124 -28.55 6.36 -5.82
C GLU A 124 -29.57 6.42 -6.96
N LYS A 125 -30.13 7.61 -7.20
CA LYS A 125 -31.35 7.78 -8.03
C LYS A 125 -31.11 8.07 -9.50
N SER A 126 -29.88 8.43 -9.90
CA SER A 126 -29.63 8.91 -11.26
C SER A 126 -29.36 7.79 -12.27
N GLU A 127 -29.48 8.11 -13.57
CA GLU A 127 -29.03 7.24 -14.65
C GLU A 127 -27.49 7.15 -14.71
N ARG A 128 -26.97 6.18 -15.48
CA ARG A 128 -25.55 5.77 -15.44
C ARG A 128 -24.58 6.93 -15.59
N GLU A 129 -24.78 7.73 -16.64
CA GLU A 129 -23.87 8.78 -17.01
C GLU A 129 -23.80 9.82 -15.90
N PHE A 130 -24.94 10.19 -15.32
CA PHE A 130 -25.08 11.16 -14.22
C PHE A 130 -24.46 10.68 -12.91
N LYS A 131 -24.59 9.37 -12.60
CA LYS A 131 -24.00 8.77 -11.40
C LYS A 131 -22.49 9.03 -11.32
N ILE A 132 -21.80 8.95 -12.45
CA ILE A 132 -20.34 9.06 -12.52
C ILE A 132 -19.87 10.45 -12.08
N GLN A 133 -20.53 11.56 -12.46
CA GLN A 133 -20.06 12.90 -12.06
C GLN A 133 -20.26 13.16 -10.57
N PHE A 134 -21.32 12.60 -9.96
CA PHE A 134 -21.50 12.69 -8.52
C PHE A 134 -20.50 11.81 -7.76
N LEU A 135 -20.20 10.60 -8.25
CA LEU A 135 -19.12 9.78 -7.71
C LEU A 135 -17.76 10.50 -7.80
N HIS A 136 -17.46 11.13 -8.95
CA HIS A 136 -16.24 11.91 -9.13
C HIS A 136 -16.16 13.08 -8.14
N LEU A 137 -17.23 13.86 -7.98
CA LEU A 137 -17.30 14.93 -6.99
C LEU A 137 -17.05 14.43 -5.56
N LEU A 138 -17.68 13.31 -5.18
CA LEU A 138 -17.49 12.71 -3.86
C LEU A 138 -16.05 12.22 -3.63
N ILE A 139 -15.40 11.66 -4.66
CA ILE A 139 -13.99 11.26 -4.58
C ILE A 139 -13.10 12.49 -4.36
N GLU A 140 -13.28 13.54 -5.16
CA GLU A 140 -12.49 14.77 -5.03
C GLU A 140 -12.69 15.43 -3.67
N LEU A 141 -13.92 15.44 -3.14
CA LEU A 141 -14.19 15.93 -1.78
C LEU A 141 -13.52 15.05 -0.72
N SER A 142 -13.63 13.73 -0.83
CA SER A 142 -13.07 12.79 0.15
C SER A 142 -11.54 12.83 0.20
N ASN A 143 -10.89 13.00 -0.95
CA ASN A 143 -9.42 13.19 -1.04
C ASN A 143 -8.92 14.46 -0.35
N LYS A 144 -9.78 15.46 -0.17
CA LYS A 144 -9.40 16.78 0.39
C LYS A 144 -9.99 17.06 1.77
N SER A 145 -11.03 16.34 2.17
CA SER A 145 -11.78 16.58 3.40
C SER A 145 -12.05 15.28 4.16
N LYS A 146 -11.40 15.15 5.33
CA LYS A 146 -11.68 14.06 6.28
C LYS A 146 -13.13 14.11 6.79
N THR A 147 -13.73 15.29 6.86
CA THR A 147 -15.15 15.47 7.22
C THR A 147 -16.06 14.81 6.19
N ALA A 148 -15.86 15.08 4.90
CA ALA A 148 -16.65 14.43 3.85
C ALA A 148 -16.43 12.91 3.84
N GLN A 149 -15.18 12.47 4.03
CA GLN A 149 -14.85 11.05 4.14
C GLN A 149 -15.65 10.36 5.26
N ASN A 150 -15.66 10.94 6.46
CA ASN A 150 -16.39 10.42 7.61
C ASN A 150 -17.91 10.43 7.39
N LEU A 151 -18.47 11.49 6.81
CA LEU A 151 -19.91 11.58 6.54
C LEU A 151 -20.39 10.48 5.59
N ILE A 152 -19.59 10.12 4.58
CA ILE A 152 -19.90 8.99 3.69
C ILE A 152 -19.75 7.67 4.46
N ARG A 153 -18.65 7.51 5.20
CA ARG A 153 -18.31 6.30 5.96
C ARG A 153 -19.37 5.95 7.01
N ASP A 154 -19.93 6.96 7.68
CA ASP A 154 -20.89 6.81 8.78
C ASP A 154 -22.34 6.67 8.26
N ASN A 155 -22.59 6.86 6.96
CA ASN A 155 -23.90 6.68 6.34
C ASN A 155 -24.09 5.24 5.85
N VAL A 156 -24.71 4.41 6.70
CA VAL A 156 -24.91 2.96 6.46
C VAL A 156 -25.70 2.67 5.17
N ASP A 157 -26.74 3.46 4.87
CA ASP A 157 -27.56 3.26 3.68
C ASP A 157 -26.76 3.57 2.40
N ALA A 158 -26.00 4.67 2.42
CA ALA A 158 -25.13 5.05 1.32
C ALA A 158 -24.03 4.00 1.08
N VAL A 159 -23.38 3.53 2.15
CA VAL A 159 -22.38 2.45 2.08
C VAL A 159 -23.00 1.19 1.48
N THR A 160 -24.17 0.77 1.96
CA THR A 160 -24.88 -0.40 1.44
C THR A 160 -25.21 -0.25 -0.05
N HIS A 161 -25.65 0.94 -0.47
CA HIS A 161 -25.91 1.24 -1.87
C HIS A 161 -24.62 1.22 -2.73
N LEU A 162 -23.51 1.77 -2.24
CA LEU A 162 -22.23 1.71 -2.95
C LEU A 162 -21.78 0.27 -3.18
N PHE A 163 -21.88 -0.60 -2.18
CA PHE A 163 -21.52 -2.01 -2.35
C PHE A 163 -22.47 -2.77 -3.28
N SER A 164 -23.76 -2.43 -3.31
CA SER A 164 -24.69 -3.06 -4.27
C SER A 164 -24.38 -2.71 -5.73
N CYS A 165 -23.74 -1.56 -5.98
CA CYS A 165 -23.28 -1.19 -7.32
C CYS A 165 -22.14 -2.09 -7.85
N LEU A 166 -21.47 -2.87 -6.99
CA LEU A 166 -20.39 -3.78 -7.41
C LEU A 166 -20.91 -5.00 -8.17
N ASP A 167 -22.16 -5.40 -7.95
CA ASP A 167 -22.84 -6.47 -8.68
C ASP A 167 -23.45 -6.00 -10.02
N SER A 168 -23.29 -4.71 -10.36
CA SER A 168 -23.91 -4.17 -11.57
C SER A 168 -23.20 -4.60 -12.86
N ASN A 169 -23.98 -4.80 -13.93
CA ASN A 169 -23.49 -4.96 -15.31
C ASN A 169 -22.97 -3.64 -15.92
N GLN A 170 -22.50 -2.70 -15.11
CA GLN A 170 -22.07 -1.36 -15.52
C GLN A 170 -20.62 -1.12 -15.08
N PRO A 171 -19.62 -1.60 -15.85
CA PRO A 171 -18.22 -1.59 -15.44
C PRO A 171 -17.69 -0.19 -15.07
N LEU A 172 -18.11 0.85 -15.81
CA LEU A 172 -17.72 2.22 -15.50
C LEU A 172 -18.26 2.69 -14.14
N VAL A 173 -19.54 2.46 -13.86
CA VAL A 173 -20.16 2.85 -12.58
C VAL A 173 -19.50 2.06 -11.45
N ARG A 174 -19.36 0.74 -11.61
CA ARG A 174 -18.67 -0.14 -10.66
C ARG A 174 -17.26 0.35 -10.34
N ARG A 175 -16.47 0.73 -11.35
CA ARG A 175 -15.11 1.27 -11.15
C ARG A 175 -15.10 2.57 -10.36
N TRP A 176 -15.93 3.54 -10.73
CA TRP A 176 -16.02 4.82 -10.01
C TRP A 176 -16.51 4.64 -8.57
N THR A 177 -17.45 3.73 -8.35
CA THR A 177 -17.88 3.32 -7.02
C THR A 177 -16.74 2.73 -6.21
N MET A 178 -15.97 1.78 -6.77
CA MET A 178 -14.80 1.21 -6.09
C MET A 178 -13.75 2.27 -5.77
N LYS A 179 -13.51 3.26 -6.66
CA LYS A 179 -12.61 4.38 -6.36
C LYS A 179 -13.09 5.20 -5.16
N LEU A 180 -14.39 5.45 -5.05
CA LEU A 180 -14.96 6.12 -3.88
C LEU A 180 -14.80 5.28 -2.61
N ILE A 181 -15.13 3.99 -2.66
CA ILE A 181 -14.95 3.06 -1.52
C ILE A 181 -13.49 3.06 -1.08
N TYR A 182 -12.55 2.90 -2.00
CA TYR A 182 -11.12 2.91 -1.70
C TYR A 182 -10.67 4.24 -1.09
N CYS A 183 -11.12 5.36 -1.65
CA CYS A 183 -10.85 6.70 -1.14
C CYS A 183 -11.36 6.88 0.30
N VAL A 184 -12.57 6.42 0.64
CA VAL A 184 -13.11 6.54 2.00
C VAL A 184 -12.54 5.53 3.00
N SER A 185 -11.76 4.56 2.52
CA SER A 185 -11.13 3.51 3.33
C SER A 185 -9.73 3.90 3.84
N GLU A 186 -9.13 4.96 3.30
CA GLU A 186 -7.79 5.42 3.72
C GLU A 186 -7.76 5.83 5.20
N GLY A 187 -6.92 5.14 5.98
CA GLY A 187 -6.65 5.40 7.39
C GLY A 187 -7.52 4.58 8.36
N ASP A 188 -8.83 4.47 8.10
CA ASP A 188 -9.80 3.87 9.04
C ASP A 188 -10.30 2.48 8.62
N GLY A 189 -9.89 1.99 7.44
CA GLY A 189 -10.35 0.73 6.88
C GLY A 189 -11.68 0.83 6.14
N VAL A 190 -12.06 -0.25 5.46
CA VAL A 190 -13.25 -0.28 4.60
C VAL A 190 -14.54 -0.28 5.42
N PRO A 191 -15.48 0.67 5.20
CA PRO A 191 -16.79 0.65 5.85
C PRO A 191 -17.66 -0.42 5.20
N LEU A 192 -17.63 -1.64 5.74
CA LEU A 192 -18.47 -2.72 5.22
C LEU A 192 -19.94 -2.50 5.60
N PRO A 193 -20.89 -2.85 4.72
CA PRO A 193 -22.30 -2.85 5.07
C PRO A 193 -22.59 -3.88 6.18
N PRO A 194 -23.66 -3.69 6.98
CA PRO A 194 -24.03 -4.65 8.01
C PRO A 194 -24.40 -6.01 7.42
N SER A 195 -24.22 -7.08 8.20
CA SER A 195 -24.61 -8.43 7.80
C SER A 195 -26.12 -8.52 7.48
N PRO A 196 -26.54 -9.24 6.42
CA PRO A 196 -25.74 -10.13 5.58
C PRO A 196 -24.99 -9.45 4.41
N GLY A 197 -25.15 -8.14 4.22
CA GLY A 197 -24.51 -7.40 3.11
C GLY A 197 -22.98 -7.46 3.13
N LYS A 198 -22.38 -7.61 4.32
CA LYS A 198 -20.93 -7.77 4.52
C LYS A 198 -20.34 -8.88 3.64
N GLU A 199 -20.97 -10.06 3.64
CA GLU A 199 -20.48 -11.22 2.90
C GLU A 199 -20.59 -11.01 1.39
N THR A 200 -21.73 -10.51 0.92
CA THR A 200 -21.93 -10.17 -0.50
C THR A 200 -20.91 -9.14 -0.98
N ALA A 201 -20.62 -8.11 -0.17
CA ALA A 201 -19.64 -7.08 -0.50
C ALA A 201 -18.23 -7.67 -0.72
N ILE A 202 -17.77 -8.54 0.19
CA ILE A 202 -16.45 -9.16 0.10
C ILE A 202 -16.38 -10.15 -1.07
N ASN A 203 -17.43 -10.95 -1.26
CA ASN A 203 -17.52 -11.89 -2.38
C ASN A 203 -17.52 -11.17 -3.75
N ASN A 204 -18.17 -10.01 -3.85
CA ASN A 204 -18.14 -9.20 -5.06
C ASN A 204 -16.73 -8.64 -5.34
N LEU A 205 -16.03 -8.14 -4.32
CA LEU A 205 -14.64 -7.68 -4.46
C LEU A 205 -13.71 -8.83 -4.88
N ALA A 206 -13.85 -10.00 -4.25
CA ALA A 206 -13.11 -11.19 -4.62
C ALA A 206 -13.38 -11.59 -6.08
N SER A 207 -14.66 -11.66 -6.48
CA SER A 207 -15.09 -11.96 -7.85
C SER A 207 -14.50 -10.99 -8.86
N ILE A 208 -14.47 -9.68 -8.57
CA ILE A 208 -13.86 -8.67 -9.45
C ILE A 208 -12.36 -8.91 -9.61
N LEU A 209 -11.64 -9.21 -8.53
CA LEU A 209 -10.21 -9.50 -8.60
C LEU A 209 -9.89 -10.79 -9.38
N ILE A 210 -10.74 -11.81 -9.22
CA ILE A 210 -10.58 -13.13 -9.87
C ILE A 210 -10.97 -13.08 -11.34
N CYS A 211 -12.10 -12.46 -11.67
CA CYS A 211 -12.78 -12.65 -12.96
C CYS A 211 -12.76 -11.43 -13.89
N SER A 212 -12.46 -10.21 -13.40
CA SER A 212 -12.53 -9.02 -14.27
C SER A 212 -11.42 -9.04 -15.32
N PRO A 213 -11.72 -8.80 -16.62
CA PRO A 213 -10.71 -8.63 -17.66
C PRO A 213 -10.00 -7.27 -17.59
N ASP A 214 -10.48 -6.34 -16.76
CA ASP A 214 -9.91 -5.00 -16.61
C ASP A 214 -8.90 -4.94 -15.46
N PHE A 215 -7.63 -4.71 -15.79
CA PHE A 215 -6.55 -4.57 -14.81
C PHE A 215 -6.79 -3.43 -13.81
N GLU A 216 -7.47 -2.35 -14.22
CA GLU A 216 -7.79 -1.24 -13.31
C GLU A 216 -8.83 -1.69 -12.27
N GLU A 217 -9.86 -2.45 -12.66
CA GLU A 217 -10.84 -3.01 -11.72
C GLU A 217 -10.20 -4.01 -10.75
N ARG A 218 -9.36 -4.92 -11.26
CA ARG A 218 -8.60 -5.86 -10.42
C ARG A 218 -7.71 -5.10 -9.43
N SER A 219 -7.05 -4.03 -9.88
CA SER A 219 -6.13 -3.24 -9.05
C SER A 219 -6.87 -2.53 -7.92
N ILE A 220 -8.01 -1.91 -8.20
CA ILE A 220 -8.80 -1.23 -7.16
C ILE A 220 -9.40 -2.25 -6.19
N ALA A 221 -9.91 -3.39 -6.68
CA ALA A 221 -10.43 -4.46 -5.84
C ALA A 221 -9.37 -5.01 -4.88
N ALA A 222 -8.16 -5.30 -5.37
CA ALA A 222 -7.04 -5.69 -4.52
C ALA A 222 -6.68 -4.60 -3.48
N GLY A 223 -6.73 -3.33 -3.90
CA GLY A 223 -6.55 -2.17 -3.01
C GLY A 223 -7.56 -2.17 -1.87
N ILE A 224 -8.85 -2.31 -2.16
CA ILE A 224 -9.92 -2.37 -1.15
C ILE A 224 -9.74 -3.60 -0.26
N ILE A 225 -9.46 -4.78 -0.81
CA ILE A 225 -9.22 -6.02 -0.04
C ILE A 225 -8.09 -5.82 0.98
N SER A 226 -7.02 -5.11 0.61
CA SER A 226 -5.90 -4.80 1.51
C SER A 226 -6.28 -3.92 2.71
N GLN A 227 -7.39 -3.19 2.62
CA GLN A 227 -7.90 -2.25 3.62
C GLN A 227 -9.13 -2.77 4.37
N LEU A 228 -9.60 -3.99 4.09
CA LEU A 228 -10.67 -4.62 4.88
C LEU A 228 -10.28 -4.69 6.37
N PRO A 229 -11.25 -4.60 7.30
CA PRO A 229 -10.99 -4.63 8.74
C PRO A 229 -10.05 -5.78 9.15
N LYS A 230 -8.96 -5.44 9.86
CA LYS A 230 -7.89 -6.42 10.16
C LYS A 230 -8.28 -7.42 11.25
N ASP A 231 -9.12 -6.99 12.18
CA ASP A 231 -9.45 -7.73 13.40
C ASP A 231 -10.86 -8.35 13.34
N ASP A 232 -11.48 -8.37 12.15
CA ASP A 232 -12.79 -8.97 11.92
C ASP A 232 -12.62 -10.42 11.42
N ILE A 233 -12.98 -11.38 12.27
CA ILE A 233 -12.85 -12.83 12.01
C ILE A 233 -13.75 -13.25 10.84
N ASP A 234 -14.93 -12.64 10.68
CA ASP A 234 -15.85 -12.97 9.59
C ASP A 234 -15.22 -12.67 8.25
N VAL A 235 -14.51 -11.54 8.15
CA VAL A 235 -13.80 -11.11 6.94
C VAL A 235 -12.75 -12.16 6.55
N ASP A 236 -11.98 -12.64 7.53
CA ASP A 236 -10.95 -13.65 7.29
C ASP A 236 -11.55 -14.98 6.87
N GLU A 237 -12.64 -15.42 7.51
CA GLU A 237 -13.34 -16.65 7.15
C GLU A 237 -13.90 -16.59 5.72
N ILE A 238 -14.48 -15.45 5.32
CA ILE A 238 -14.98 -15.25 3.96
C ILE A 238 -13.82 -15.30 2.97
N LEU A 239 -12.75 -14.54 3.20
CA LEU A 239 -11.57 -14.54 2.31
C LEU A 239 -10.96 -15.94 2.17
N CYS A 240 -10.88 -16.71 3.26
CA CYS A 240 -10.43 -18.12 3.30
C CYS A 240 -11.23 -19.03 2.35
N LYS A 241 -12.53 -18.75 2.15
CA LYS A 241 -13.43 -19.56 1.30
C LYS A 241 -13.38 -19.15 -0.19
N THR A 242 -12.78 -18.00 -0.50
CA THR A 242 -12.65 -17.49 -1.88
C THR A 242 -11.34 -17.92 -2.55
N GLU A 243 -11.25 -17.76 -3.87
CA GLU A 243 -10.00 -17.92 -4.62
C GLU A 243 -9.14 -16.64 -4.67
N THR A 244 -9.42 -15.66 -3.79
CA THR A 244 -8.72 -14.37 -3.73
C THR A 244 -7.21 -14.53 -3.67
N LEU A 245 -6.71 -15.44 -2.81
CA LEU A 245 -5.28 -15.67 -2.67
C LEU A 245 -4.64 -16.24 -3.95
N LYS A 246 -5.36 -17.09 -4.70
CA LYS A 246 -4.88 -17.61 -5.98
C LYS A 246 -4.79 -16.50 -7.04
N ALA A 247 -5.77 -15.60 -7.09
CA ALA A 247 -5.74 -14.44 -7.98
C ALA A 247 -4.60 -13.47 -7.63
N ILE A 248 -4.31 -13.26 -6.33
CA ILE A 248 -3.15 -12.49 -5.88
C ILE A 248 -1.84 -13.17 -6.33
N HIS A 249 -1.75 -14.50 -6.16
CA HIS A 249 -0.59 -15.28 -6.59
C HIS A 249 -0.36 -15.21 -8.10
N GLU A 250 -1.42 -15.32 -8.90
CA GLU A 250 -1.39 -15.14 -10.35
C GLU A 250 -0.82 -13.77 -10.73
N VAL A 251 -1.35 -12.67 -10.16
CA VAL A 251 -0.87 -11.31 -10.45
C VAL A 251 0.63 -11.16 -10.13
N ILE A 252 1.07 -11.67 -8.98
CA ILE A 252 2.47 -11.58 -8.57
C ILE A 252 3.36 -12.41 -9.51
N CYS A 253 2.92 -13.61 -9.90
CA CYS A 253 3.69 -14.52 -10.76
C CYS A 253 3.73 -14.06 -12.23
N SER A 254 2.62 -13.55 -12.76
CA SER A 254 2.45 -13.14 -14.17
C SER A 254 3.07 -11.79 -14.51
N SER A 255 3.73 -11.12 -13.57
CA SER A 255 4.47 -9.87 -13.80
C SER A 255 5.68 -9.99 -14.75
N ASP A 256 5.74 -11.09 -15.51
CA ASP A 256 6.95 -11.71 -16.06
C ASP A 256 6.79 -12.19 -17.52
N GLU A 257 5.83 -11.72 -18.31
CA GLU A 257 5.88 -12.02 -19.74
C GLU A 257 7.06 -11.26 -20.40
N GLU A 258 8.23 -11.89 -20.35
CA GLU A 258 9.29 -11.85 -21.35
C GLU A 258 8.72 -12.28 -22.72
N PHE A 259 7.79 -11.52 -23.28
CA PHE A 259 7.59 -11.47 -24.72
C PHE A 259 8.20 -10.17 -25.21
N GLY A 260 9.21 -10.30 -26.07
CA GLY A 260 9.77 -9.22 -26.88
C GLY A 260 8.75 -8.64 -27.86
N GLY A 261 7.63 -8.14 -27.36
CA GLY A 261 6.65 -7.32 -28.05
C GLY A 261 6.86 -5.87 -27.62
N ILE A 262 6.96 -4.99 -28.59
CA ILE A 262 7.05 -3.55 -28.42
C ILE A 262 5.78 -3.07 -27.70
N GLY A 263 5.82 -3.00 -26.37
CA GLY A 263 4.72 -2.54 -25.54
C GLY A 263 5.29 -1.92 -24.28
N ALA A 264 5.22 -0.60 -24.15
CA ALA A 264 5.65 0.09 -22.95
C ALA A 264 4.86 -0.46 -21.74
N HIS A 265 5.56 -0.95 -20.71
CA HIS A 265 4.94 -1.32 -19.43
C HIS A 265 4.01 -0.19 -18.98
N ASN A 266 2.70 -0.44 -18.97
CA ASN A 266 1.73 0.58 -18.59
C ASN A 266 1.79 0.80 -17.08
N ASN A 267 1.53 2.04 -16.63
CA ASN A 267 1.47 2.35 -15.19
C ASN A 267 0.41 1.50 -14.44
N GLN A 268 -0.58 0.97 -15.16
CA GLN A 268 -1.65 0.13 -14.63
C GLN A 268 -1.15 -1.23 -14.10
N ASP A 269 -0.15 -1.84 -14.77
CA ASP A 269 0.42 -3.12 -14.35
C ASP A 269 1.17 -2.96 -13.01
N LYS A 270 1.81 -1.80 -12.83
CA LYS A 270 2.52 -1.44 -11.59
C LYS A 270 1.55 -1.25 -10.43
N SER A 271 0.46 -0.50 -10.63
CA SER A 271 -0.56 -0.30 -9.58
C SER A 271 -1.27 -1.60 -9.20
N LEU A 272 -1.51 -2.50 -10.17
CA LEU A 272 -2.08 -3.81 -9.88
C LEU A 272 -1.13 -4.66 -9.03
N LEU A 273 0.14 -4.78 -9.43
CA LEU A 273 1.15 -5.52 -8.66
C LEU A 273 1.28 -4.97 -7.23
N GLU A 274 1.40 -3.66 -7.10
CA GLU A 274 1.46 -3.00 -5.79
C GLU A 274 0.26 -3.39 -4.93
N ASN A 275 -0.96 -3.24 -5.43
CA ASN A 275 -2.18 -3.50 -4.67
C ASN A 275 -2.39 -4.99 -4.39
N ALA A 276 -1.98 -5.88 -5.29
CA ALA A 276 -1.96 -7.32 -5.04
C ALA A 276 -0.99 -7.67 -3.90
N LEU A 277 0.20 -7.05 -3.85
CA LEU A 277 1.14 -7.22 -2.75
C LEU A 277 0.57 -6.64 -1.44
N ALA A 278 -0.16 -5.53 -1.48
CA ALA A 278 -0.85 -5.03 -0.29
C ALA A 278 -1.94 -5.99 0.20
N ALA A 279 -2.70 -6.60 -0.73
CA ALA A 279 -3.68 -7.61 -0.40
C ALA A 279 -3.01 -8.87 0.17
N LEU A 280 -1.83 -9.28 -0.34
CA LEU A 280 -1.04 -10.38 0.22
C LEU A 280 -0.68 -10.15 1.70
N LEU A 281 -0.47 -8.89 2.12
CA LEU A 281 -0.20 -8.57 3.53
C LEU A 281 -1.37 -8.92 4.47
N ARG A 282 -2.61 -9.04 3.98
CA ARG A 282 -3.73 -9.61 4.77
C ARG A 282 -3.51 -11.08 5.08
N PHE A 283 -2.99 -11.85 4.13
CA PHE A 283 -2.83 -13.30 4.25
C PHE A 283 -1.55 -13.72 4.99
N THR A 284 -0.57 -12.81 5.08
CA THR A 284 0.73 -13.10 5.73
C THR A 284 0.78 -12.65 7.20
N GLY A 285 -0.16 -11.83 7.68
CA GLY A 285 -0.14 -11.30 9.05
C GLY A 285 -0.09 -12.37 10.15
N SER A 286 0.71 -12.15 11.20
CA SER A 286 1.04 -13.14 12.25
C SER A 286 -0.14 -13.60 13.11
N SER A 287 -1.24 -12.87 13.15
CA SER A 287 -2.44 -13.21 13.93
C SER A 287 -3.38 -14.21 13.23
N LYS A 288 -3.05 -14.68 12.02
CA LYS A 288 -4.00 -15.39 11.13
C LYS A 288 -3.44 -16.72 10.62
N PRO A 289 -3.37 -17.76 11.47
CA PRO A 289 -2.72 -19.02 11.11
C PRO A 289 -3.38 -19.76 9.94
N GLU A 290 -4.71 -19.66 9.80
CA GLU A 290 -5.46 -20.30 8.71
C GLU A 290 -5.12 -19.70 7.34
N LEU A 291 -5.12 -18.37 7.23
CA LEU A 291 -4.72 -17.68 6.00
C LEU A 291 -3.25 -17.96 5.67
N GLN A 292 -2.35 -17.92 6.66
CA GLN A 292 -0.93 -18.24 6.45
C GLN A 292 -0.71 -19.65 5.95
N ASN A 293 -1.47 -20.63 6.44
CA ASN A 293 -1.41 -22.01 5.96
C ASN A 293 -1.82 -22.11 4.47
N GLN A 294 -2.76 -21.28 4.00
CA GLN A 294 -3.08 -21.20 2.57
C GLN A 294 -1.92 -20.61 1.77
N VAL A 295 -1.24 -19.57 2.28
CA VAL A 295 -0.05 -18.99 1.66
C VAL A 295 1.07 -20.03 1.53
N GLY A 296 1.27 -20.86 2.56
CA GLY A 296 2.27 -21.94 2.55
C GLY A 296 2.03 -23.08 1.57
N LYS A 297 0.88 -23.09 0.88
CA LYS A 297 0.58 -24.03 -0.21
C LYS A 297 0.92 -23.46 -1.59
N LEU A 298 1.27 -22.17 -1.67
CA LEU A 298 1.59 -21.48 -2.91
C LEU A 298 3.08 -21.25 -3.05
N GLU A 299 3.59 -21.45 -4.27
CA GLU A 299 4.99 -21.15 -4.60
C GLU A 299 5.15 -19.65 -4.87
N LEU A 300 5.33 -18.87 -3.80
CA LEU A 300 5.47 -17.40 -3.89
C LEU A 300 6.92 -16.92 -3.95
N TYR A 301 7.86 -17.72 -3.45
CA TYR A 301 9.24 -17.25 -3.24
C TYR A 301 9.96 -16.72 -4.46
N PRO A 302 10.01 -17.47 -5.59
CA PRO A 302 10.74 -16.99 -6.76
C PRO A 302 10.18 -15.65 -7.23
N ALA A 303 8.85 -15.50 -7.22
CA ALA A 303 8.18 -14.28 -7.63
C ALA A 303 8.42 -13.11 -6.66
N LEU A 304 8.37 -13.34 -5.34
CA LEU A 304 8.68 -12.29 -4.35
C LEU A 304 10.13 -11.82 -4.45
N VAL A 305 11.08 -12.75 -4.60
CA VAL A 305 12.50 -12.44 -4.77
C VAL A 305 12.76 -11.66 -6.06
N ARG A 306 12.07 -12.03 -7.14
CA ARG A 306 12.09 -11.28 -8.40
C ARG A 306 11.57 -9.84 -8.20
N VAL A 307 10.44 -9.65 -7.52
CA VAL A 307 9.88 -8.31 -7.25
C VAL A 307 10.85 -7.46 -6.42
N LEU A 308 11.59 -8.04 -5.46
CA LEU A 308 12.66 -7.31 -4.74
C LEU A 308 13.76 -6.78 -5.66
N SER A 309 13.98 -7.41 -6.80
CA SER A 309 15.01 -7.02 -7.76
C SER A 309 14.47 -5.99 -8.76
N THR A 310 13.33 -6.28 -9.39
CA THR A 310 12.81 -5.52 -10.55
C THR A 310 11.67 -4.55 -10.23
N GLY A 311 11.01 -4.68 -9.08
CA GLY A 311 9.86 -3.87 -8.70
C GLY A 311 10.18 -2.38 -8.51
N ASN A 312 9.14 -1.56 -8.51
CA ASN A 312 9.26 -0.18 -8.02
C ASN A 312 9.34 -0.15 -6.48
N SER A 313 9.62 1.02 -5.90
CA SER A 313 9.84 1.14 -4.46
C SER A 313 8.66 0.63 -3.63
N LEU A 314 7.40 0.96 -4.00
CA LEU A 314 6.25 0.51 -3.21
C LEU A 314 6.04 -1.01 -3.29
N ALA A 315 6.24 -1.62 -4.46
CA ALA A 315 6.21 -3.07 -4.61
C ALA A 315 7.32 -3.74 -3.78
N LYS A 316 8.55 -3.24 -3.87
CA LYS A 316 9.69 -3.72 -3.06
C LYS A 316 9.41 -3.65 -1.56
N GLN A 317 8.85 -2.54 -1.10
CA GLN A 317 8.48 -2.33 0.30
C GLN A 317 7.45 -3.37 0.75
N ARG A 318 6.34 -3.52 0.01
CA ARG A 318 5.26 -4.47 0.36
C ARG A 318 5.76 -5.92 0.30
N THR A 319 6.62 -6.25 -0.65
CA THR A 319 7.28 -7.56 -0.73
C THR A 319 8.19 -7.83 0.46
N ALA A 320 9.03 -6.86 0.85
CA ALA A 320 9.88 -7.00 2.02
C ALA A 320 9.06 -7.21 3.31
N THR A 321 7.95 -6.47 3.48
CA THR A 321 7.02 -6.68 4.61
C THR A 321 6.34 -8.06 4.55
N ALA A 322 5.98 -8.56 3.37
CA ALA A 322 5.41 -9.90 3.24
C ALA A 322 6.43 -10.98 3.65
N LEU A 323 7.69 -10.84 3.21
CA LEU A 323 8.78 -11.74 3.58
C LEU A 323 9.11 -11.68 5.08
N GLU A 324 9.07 -10.50 5.69
CA GLU A 324 9.18 -10.31 7.13
C GLU A 324 8.11 -11.13 7.87
N HIS A 325 6.83 -10.93 7.53
CA HIS A 325 5.73 -11.64 8.18
C HIS A 325 5.86 -13.15 8.06
N LEU A 326 6.11 -13.65 6.84
CA LEU A 326 6.26 -15.06 6.55
C LEU A 326 7.44 -15.67 7.31
N SER A 327 8.58 -14.97 7.31
CA SER A 327 9.78 -15.46 7.97
C SER A 327 9.62 -15.54 9.48
N ARG A 328 8.92 -14.58 10.10
CA ARG A 328 8.67 -14.57 11.54
C ARG A 328 7.72 -15.68 12.00
N SER A 329 6.69 -16.01 11.20
CA SER A 329 5.82 -17.16 11.52
C SER A 329 6.58 -18.48 11.57
N THR A 330 7.67 -18.59 10.82
CA THR A 330 8.51 -19.79 10.78
C THR A 330 9.47 -19.90 11.96
N SER A 331 10.00 -18.77 12.48
CA SER A 331 10.89 -18.79 13.66
C SER A 331 10.17 -19.36 14.89
N SER A 332 8.87 -19.08 15.04
CA SER A 332 8.02 -19.69 16.08
C SER A 332 7.90 -21.21 15.93
N LEU A 333 7.60 -21.71 14.72
CA LEU A 333 7.41 -23.15 14.46
C LEU A 333 8.72 -23.95 14.55
N VAL A 334 9.83 -23.37 14.09
CA VAL A 334 11.16 -23.98 14.15
C VAL A 334 11.69 -24.02 15.58
N SER A 335 11.43 -22.99 16.38
CA SER A 335 11.77 -22.98 17.81
C SER A 335 11.08 -24.14 18.55
N GLU A 336 9.78 -24.34 18.33
CA GLU A 336 9.04 -25.47 18.90
C GLU A 336 9.56 -26.84 18.40
N ALA A 337 9.85 -26.97 17.10
CA ALA A 337 10.37 -28.21 16.53
C ALA A 337 11.79 -28.52 17.02
N SER A 338 12.66 -27.52 17.17
CA SER A 338 14.02 -27.68 17.68
C SER A 338 14.04 -28.09 19.16
N ILE A 339 13.06 -27.65 19.96
CA ILE A 339 12.85 -28.12 21.34
C ILE A 339 12.47 -29.61 21.33
N ARG A 340 11.61 -30.05 20.41
CA ARG A 340 11.22 -31.47 20.30
C ARG A 340 12.38 -32.37 19.86
N VAL A 341 13.17 -31.95 18.88
CA VAL A 341 14.36 -32.70 18.43
C VAL A 341 15.40 -32.81 19.55
N ARG A 342 15.66 -31.73 20.28
CA ARG A 342 16.54 -31.77 21.46
C ARG A 342 16.01 -32.69 22.57
N HIS A 343 14.70 -32.82 22.72
CA HIS A 343 14.08 -33.73 23.69
C HIS A 343 14.21 -35.21 23.29
N GLU A 344 14.14 -35.54 22.01
CA GLU A 344 14.36 -36.90 21.51
C GLU A 344 15.84 -37.30 21.57
N ASP A 345 16.76 -36.38 21.23
CA ASP A 345 18.21 -36.61 21.35
C ASP A 345 18.67 -36.75 22.82
N SER A 346 17.94 -36.18 23.78
CA SER A 346 18.23 -36.30 25.22
C SER A 346 17.75 -37.61 25.86
N ARG A 347 16.92 -38.41 25.18
CA ARG A 347 16.37 -39.68 25.70
C ARG A 347 16.99 -40.95 25.10
N SER A 348 17.98 -40.83 24.22
CA SER A 348 18.64 -41.97 23.59
C SER A 348 20.15 -41.93 23.76
N LEU A 349 20.62 -42.14 24.99
CA LEU A 349 22.04 -42.38 25.29
C LEU A 349 22.29 -43.60 26.19
N PHE A 350 21.39 -44.59 26.20
CA PHE A 350 21.68 -45.88 26.82
C PHE A 350 21.05 -47.05 26.06
N ASN A 351 21.89 -48.04 25.74
CA ASN A 351 21.58 -49.40 25.25
C ASN A 351 20.98 -49.48 23.82
N THR A 352 21.54 -50.20 22.85
CA THR A 352 22.33 -51.44 22.89
C THR A 352 23.23 -51.54 21.67
N ILE A 353 24.49 -51.91 21.91
CA ILE A 353 25.41 -52.43 20.91
C ILE A 353 25.11 -53.93 20.72
N ASN A 354 25.21 -54.38 19.46
CA ASN A 354 25.22 -55.76 18.96
C ASN A 354 23.90 -56.53 19.02
N LEU A 355 23.40 -56.93 17.85
CA LEU A 355 23.20 -58.34 17.47
C LEU A 355 22.86 -58.40 15.96
N PHE A 356 23.54 -59.32 15.25
CA PHE A 356 23.45 -59.73 13.83
C PHE A 356 24.41 -59.09 12.81
N PRO A 357 25.54 -59.77 12.48
CA PRO A 357 26.26 -59.57 11.23
C PRO A 357 25.63 -60.45 10.11
N ASN A 358 25.73 -59.98 8.86
CA ASN A 358 25.31 -60.62 7.60
C ASN A 358 23.82 -60.51 7.21
N MET A 359 23.53 -59.55 6.32
CA MET A 359 22.85 -59.81 5.04
C MET A 359 23.12 -58.64 4.09
N SER A 360 23.72 -58.93 2.95
CA SER A 360 23.87 -58.03 1.81
C SER A 360 22.52 -57.86 1.11
N TRP A 361 22.01 -56.63 1.03
CA TRP A 361 21.04 -56.28 0.00
C TRP A 361 21.28 -54.85 -0.51
N CYS A 362 21.58 -54.79 -1.80
CA CYS A 362 21.79 -53.61 -2.58
C CYS A 362 20.55 -52.71 -2.58
N CYS A 363 20.69 -51.53 -1.99
CA CYS A 363 19.95 -50.33 -2.37
C CYS A 363 20.91 -49.15 -2.22
N SER A 364 21.65 -48.85 -3.29
CA SER A 364 22.23 -47.53 -3.51
C SER A 364 21.07 -46.53 -3.69
N ALA A 365 20.46 -46.13 -2.58
CA ALA A 365 19.73 -44.88 -2.54
C ALA A 365 20.79 -43.79 -2.60
N SER A 366 20.86 -43.11 -3.75
CA SER A 366 21.49 -41.80 -3.86
C SER A 366 21.13 -41.01 -2.61
N ALA A 367 22.11 -40.77 -1.74
CA ALA A 367 22.00 -39.73 -0.74
C ALA A 367 21.92 -38.43 -1.53
N GLU A 368 20.70 -38.03 -1.91
CA GLU A 368 20.42 -36.65 -2.24
C GLU A 368 20.86 -35.87 -1.01
N ASN A 369 22.03 -35.24 -1.12
CA ASN A 369 22.54 -34.26 -0.18
C ASN A 369 21.47 -33.18 -0.06
N LYS A 370 20.57 -33.37 0.89
CA LYS A 370 19.51 -32.43 1.20
C LYS A 370 20.23 -31.21 1.77
N ILE A 371 20.53 -30.25 0.90
CA ILE A 371 21.27 -29.02 1.25
C ILE A 371 20.54 -28.41 2.43
N SER A 372 21.13 -28.55 3.60
CA SER A 372 20.57 -28.03 4.83
C SER A 372 20.74 -26.51 4.82
N CYS A 373 19.78 -25.78 5.36
CA CYS A 373 19.89 -24.33 5.45
C CYS A 373 21.13 -23.98 6.28
N PRO A 374 22.03 -23.08 5.83
CA PRO A 374 23.26 -22.78 6.57
C PRO A 374 22.98 -22.09 7.91
N VAL A 375 21.76 -21.55 8.12
CA VAL A 375 21.35 -20.92 9.37
C VAL A 375 20.55 -21.88 10.27
N HIS A 376 19.53 -22.55 9.72
CA HIS A 376 18.58 -23.35 10.51
C HIS A 376 18.69 -24.87 10.29
N GLY A 377 19.65 -25.32 9.48
CA GLY A 377 19.90 -26.74 9.21
C GLY A 377 18.68 -27.48 8.65
N ILE A 378 18.42 -28.67 9.21
CA ILE A 378 17.34 -29.57 8.79
C ILE A 378 15.96 -28.98 9.12
N ALA A 379 15.84 -28.07 10.10
CA ALA A 379 14.56 -27.48 10.47
C ALA A 379 13.91 -26.69 9.31
N CYS A 380 14.71 -26.15 8.39
CA CYS A 380 14.25 -25.52 7.14
C CYS A 380 13.85 -26.51 6.03
N SER A 381 13.86 -27.81 6.28
CA SER A 381 13.51 -28.83 5.27
C SER A 381 12.01 -29.01 5.07
N GLN A 382 11.17 -28.46 5.96
CA GLN A 382 9.72 -28.61 5.86
C GLN A 382 9.16 -27.74 4.72
N ARG A 383 8.16 -28.26 3.98
CA ARG A 383 7.54 -27.57 2.85
C ARG A 383 6.91 -26.22 3.20
N HIS A 384 6.54 -26.03 4.47
CA HIS A 384 5.86 -24.83 4.95
C HIS A 384 6.77 -23.89 5.76
N THR A 385 8.09 -24.12 5.76
CA THR A 385 9.04 -23.22 6.41
C THR A 385 9.39 -22.06 5.51
N PHE A 386 9.22 -20.86 6.02
CA PHE A 386 9.53 -19.63 5.34
C PHE A 386 10.86 -19.04 5.79
N CYS A 387 11.97 -19.44 5.14
CA CYS A 387 13.30 -18.95 5.50
C CYS A 387 13.89 -18.11 4.38
N LEU A 388 14.32 -16.88 4.71
CA LEU A 388 14.90 -15.95 3.74
C LEU A 388 16.17 -16.49 3.07
N VAL A 389 16.98 -17.26 3.79
CA VAL A 389 18.20 -17.86 3.24
C VAL A 389 17.87 -18.97 2.24
N LYS A 390 16.93 -19.86 2.59
CA LYS A 390 16.48 -20.93 1.69
C LYS A 390 15.79 -20.37 0.44
N ALA A 391 15.11 -19.22 0.59
CA ALA A 391 14.46 -18.52 -0.50
C ALA A 391 15.41 -17.68 -1.37
N ASP A 392 16.70 -17.61 -1.05
CA ASP A 392 17.68 -16.70 -1.69
C ASP A 392 17.24 -15.22 -1.67
N ALA A 393 16.55 -14.82 -0.61
CA ALA A 393 16.01 -13.46 -0.46
C ALA A 393 16.98 -12.48 0.22
N VAL A 394 18.02 -12.98 0.90
CA VAL A 394 18.95 -12.14 1.70
C VAL A 394 19.64 -11.08 0.83
N LYS A 395 20.28 -11.49 -0.26
CA LYS A 395 21.00 -10.57 -1.14
C LYS A 395 20.06 -9.56 -1.82
N PRO A 396 18.90 -9.96 -2.40
CA PRO A 396 17.92 -9.01 -2.93
C PRO A 396 17.41 -8.01 -1.88
N LEU A 397 17.14 -8.45 -0.65
CA LEU A 397 16.78 -7.54 0.46
C LEU A 397 17.89 -6.55 0.82
N LEU A 398 19.15 -6.96 0.72
CA LEU A 398 20.28 -6.05 0.96
C LEU A 398 20.44 -5.03 -0.17
N GLN A 399 20.18 -5.42 -1.42
CA GLN A 399 20.25 -4.51 -2.56
C GLN A 399 19.19 -3.40 -2.50
N THR A 400 18.01 -3.68 -1.94
CA THR A 400 16.94 -2.68 -1.78
C THR A 400 17.26 -1.61 -0.73
N LEU A 401 18.23 -1.84 0.17
CA LEU A 401 18.67 -0.87 1.17
C LEU A 401 19.27 0.41 0.56
N SER A 402 19.67 0.35 -0.71
CA SER A 402 20.12 1.52 -1.46
C SER A 402 19.02 2.58 -1.66
N ASP A 403 17.75 2.21 -1.58
CA ASP A 403 16.59 3.10 -1.66
C ASP A 403 16.23 3.65 -0.27
N THR A 404 17.06 4.58 0.22
CA THR A 404 17.05 5.04 1.61
C THR A 404 15.86 5.94 1.98
N ASN A 405 15.07 6.41 1.00
CA ASN A 405 14.02 7.42 1.19
C ASN A 405 12.58 6.87 1.03
N SER A 406 12.40 5.65 0.55
CA SER A 406 11.07 5.15 0.14
C SER A 406 10.39 4.20 1.14
N GLY A 407 10.91 4.09 2.37
CA GLY A 407 10.45 3.11 3.36
C GLY A 407 10.85 1.65 3.05
N VAL A 408 11.35 1.38 1.84
CA VAL A 408 11.85 0.07 1.40
C VAL A 408 13.00 -0.42 2.28
N ALA A 409 13.95 0.47 2.59
CA ALA A 409 15.08 0.13 3.45
C ALA A 409 14.61 -0.33 4.84
N GLU A 410 13.62 0.34 5.43
CA GLU A 410 13.06 -0.04 6.73
C GLU A 410 12.40 -1.43 6.66
N ALA A 411 11.53 -1.66 5.67
CA ALA A 411 10.86 -2.95 5.51
C ALA A 411 11.85 -4.09 5.25
N SER A 412 12.91 -3.83 4.47
CA SER A 412 13.93 -4.83 4.15
C SER A 412 14.82 -5.16 5.35
N LEU A 413 15.16 -4.15 6.18
CA LEU A 413 15.87 -4.37 7.45
C LEU A 413 15.03 -5.18 8.44
N LYS A 414 13.73 -4.90 8.56
CA LYS A 414 12.82 -5.70 9.40
C LYS A 414 12.71 -7.14 8.95
N ALA A 415 12.67 -7.36 7.63
CA ALA A 415 12.74 -8.72 7.08
C ALA A 415 14.07 -9.40 7.44
N LEU A 416 15.22 -8.75 7.27
CA LEU A 416 16.51 -9.31 7.64
C LEU A 416 16.64 -9.60 9.14
N GLU A 417 16.01 -8.78 9.99
CA GLU A 417 16.03 -8.95 11.45
C GLU A 417 15.38 -10.28 11.88
N THR A 418 14.43 -10.84 11.12
CA THR A 418 13.80 -12.13 11.45
C THR A 418 14.81 -13.28 11.51
N LEU A 419 15.95 -13.18 10.78
CA LEU A 419 17.05 -14.15 10.84
C LEU A 419 17.82 -14.08 12.17
N LEU A 420 17.69 -12.98 12.89
CA LEU A 420 18.47 -12.66 14.09
C LEU A 420 17.63 -12.70 15.37
N GLU A 421 16.41 -13.25 15.31
CA GLU A 421 15.52 -13.43 16.47
C GLU A 421 15.95 -14.64 17.33
N ASP A 422 16.44 -15.71 16.71
CA ASP A 422 16.92 -16.90 17.42
C ASP A 422 18.40 -16.77 17.80
N HIS A 423 18.65 -16.61 19.10
CA HIS A 423 20.00 -16.51 19.65
C HIS A 423 20.89 -17.73 19.34
N SER A 424 20.30 -18.91 19.13
CA SER A 424 21.07 -20.13 18.86
C SER A 424 21.66 -20.19 17.44
N THR A 425 21.11 -19.41 16.50
CA THR A 425 21.55 -19.37 15.10
C THR A 425 22.22 -18.05 14.71
N LEU A 426 22.41 -17.14 15.67
CA LEU A 426 22.85 -15.76 15.44
C LEU A 426 24.20 -15.64 14.70
N SER A 427 25.19 -16.49 15.01
CA SER A 427 26.48 -16.48 14.29
C SER A 427 26.33 -16.89 12.82
N HIS A 428 25.48 -17.89 12.52
CA HIS A 428 25.25 -18.32 11.14
C HIS A 428 24.44 -17.27 10.36
N ALA A 429 23.43 -16.67 11.01
CA ALA A 429 22.61 -15.64 10.41
C ALA A 429 23.42 -14.37 10.08
N THR A 430 24.26 -13.91 11.01
CA THR A 430 25.16 -12.76 10.75
C THR A 430 26.19 -13.09 9.66
N ALA A 431 26.74 -14.30 9.62
CA ALA A 431 27.64 -14.74 8.55
C ALA A 431 26.96 -14.69 7.17
N ALA A 432 25.73 -15.21 7.05
CA ALA A 432 24.96 -15.18 5.80
C ALA A 432 24.71 -13.74 5.28
N ILE A 433 24.47 -12.79 6.20
CA ILE A 433 24.33 -11.36 5.86
C ILE A 433 25.68 -10.79 5.38
N VAL A 434 26.78 -11.08 6.06
CA VAL A 434 28.12 -10.59 5.70
C VAL A 434 28.57 -11.15 4.35
N GLU A 435 28.40 -12.45 4.10
CA GLU A 435 28.73 -13.12 2.83
C GLU A 435 27.91 -12.55 1.66
N SER A 436 26.71 -12.05 1.93
CA SER A 436 25.84 -11.38 0.96
C SER A 436 26.17 -9.89 0.76
N GLN A 437 27.35 -9.43 1.19
CA GLN A 437 27.80 -8.02 1.15
C GLN A 437 26.93 -7.08 2.00
N GLY A 438 26.30 -7.61 3.05
CA GLY A 438 25.33 -6.85 3.84
C GLY A 438 25.92 -5.70 4.65
N VAL A 439 27.20 -5.79 5.04
CA VAL A 439 27.86 -4.72 5.83
C VAL A 439 27.80 -3.39 5.10
N GLU A 440 28.21 -3.34 3.83
CA GLU A 440 28.22 -2.09 3.06
C GLU A 440 26.81 -1.51 2.85
N ALA A 441 25.83 -2.39 2.61
CA ALA A 441 24.44 -1.98 2.45
C ALA A 441 23.85 -1.39 3.75
N ILE A 442 24.17 -1.99 4.90
CA ILE A 442 23.73 -1.49 6.22
C ILE A 442 24.41 -0.15 6.55
N LEU A 443 25.71 -0.01 6.26
CA LEU A 443 26.44 1.25 6.46
C LEU A 443 25.86 2.38 5.61
N GLN A 444 25.42 2.09 4.37
CA GLN A 444 24.74 3.06 3.53
C GLN A 444 23.44 3.58 4.17
N VAL A 445 22.65 2.71 4.83
CA VAL A 445 21.44 3.14 5.55
C VAL A 445 21.80 3.97 6.78
N LEU A 446 22.83 3.58 7.53
CA LEU A 446 23.29 4.36 8.69
C LEU A 446 23.71 5.79 8.28
N GLU A 447 24.33 5.94 7.11
CA GLU A 447 24.77 7.22 6.58
C GLU A 447 23.60 8.10 6.06
N LYS A 448 22.68 7.51 5.27
CA LYS A 448 21.70 8.28 4.46
C LYS A 448 20.22 7.97 4.73
N GLY A 449 19.92 7.01 5.60
CA GLY A 449 18.57 6.53 5.88
C GLY A 449 17.75 7.48 6.74
N THR A 450 16.44 7.20 6.83
CA THR A 450 15.56 7.81 7.82
C THR A 450 15.95 7.39 9.24
N LEU A 451 15.60 8.18 10.25
CA LEU A 451 15.90 7.85 11.66
C LEU A 451 15.39 6.45 12.07
N SER A 452 14.20 6.08 11.58
CA SER A 452 13.62 4.74 11.79
C SER A 452 14.50 3.65 11.20
N ALA A 453 14.89 3.78 9.92
CA ALA A 453 15.76 2.83 9.24
C ALA A 453 17.16 2.76 9.88
N LYS A 454 17.75 3.90 10.28
CA LYS A 454 19.03 3.95 10.99
C LYS A 454 18.98 3.17 12.31
N THR A 455 17.88 3.27 13.04
CA THR A 455 17.72 2.59 14.34
C THR A 455 17.80 1.07 14.19
N ILE A 456 17.11 0.51 13.18
CA ILE A 456 17.08 -0.93 12.89
C ILE A 456 18.41 -1.37 12.26
N ALA A 457 18.96 -0.58 11.34
CA ALA A 457 20.28 -0.83 10.75
C ALA A 457 21.36 -0.93 11.83
N LEU A 458 21.27 -0.09 12.87
CA LEU A 458 22.20 -0.10 13.99
C LEU A 458 22.06 -1.36 14.86
N ASP A 459 20.85 -1.88 15.07
CA ASP A 459 20.64 -3.19 15.74
C ASP A 459 21.30 -4.32 14.95
N LEU A 460 21.05 -4.35 13.65
CA LEU A 460 21.60 -5.37 12.76
C LEU A 460 23.14 -5.31 12.76
N PHE A 461 23.70 -4.11 12.62
CA PHE A 461 25.14 -3.88 12.62
C PHE A 461 25.77 -4.27 13.96
N HIS A 462 25.13 -3.93 15.07
CA HIS A 462 25.58 -4.31 16.40
C HIS A 462 25.68 -5.83 16.56
N LYS A 463 24.65 -6.56 16.12
CA LYS A 463 24.68 -8.04 16.11
C LYS A 463 25.79 -8.59 15.21
N ILE A 464 26.03 -8.00 14.04
CA ILE A 464 27.10 -8.40 13.12
C ILE A 464 28.48 -8.25 13.77
N VAL A 465 28.77 -7.09 14.36
CA VAL A 465 30.07 -6.84 15.02
C VAL A 465 30.34 -7.84 16.16
N ASN A 466 29.28 -8.33 16.81
CA ASN A 466 29.42 -9.22 17.97
C ASN A 466 29.61 -10.69 17.57
N HIS A 467 29.09 -11.09 16.40
CA HIS A 467 28.99 -12.50 16.02
C HIS A 467 29.70 -12.84 14.70
N SER A 468 30.18 -11.86 13.96
CA SER A 468 30.85 -12.03 12.66
C SER A 468 32.08 -11.15 12.53
N ARG A 469 33.01 -11.54 11.64
CA ARG A 469 34.17 -10.73 11.29
C ARG A 469 33.80 -9.76 10.18
N ILE A 470 34.13 -8.48 10.34
CA ILE A 470 34.01 -7.47 9.29
C ILE A 470 35.39 -7.16 8.71
N SER A 471 35.43 -6.76 7.44
CA SER A 471 36.67 -6.38 6.77
C SER A 471 37.25 -5.09 7.39
N GLU A 472 38.57 -4.94 7.36
CA GLU A 472 39.24 -3.73 7.89
C GLU A 472 38.74 -2.43 7.21
N PRO A 473 38.56 -2.36 5.87
CA PRO A 473 37.95 -1.18 5.25
C PRO A 473 36.53 -0.88 5.75
N SER A 474 35.70 -1.92 5.91
CA SER A 474 34.33 -1.75 6.43
C SER A 474 34.34 -1.29 7.89
N PHE A 475 35.28 -1.79 8.70
CA PHE A 475 35.49 -1.35 10.09
C PHE A 475 35.79 0.15 10.15
N GLN A 476 36.79 0.63 9.41
CA GLN A 476 37.18 2.05 9.38
C GLN A 476 36.04 2.95 8.89
N ARG A 477 35.31 2.51 7.85
CA ARG A 477 34.14 3.24 7.35
C ARG A 477 33.04 3.32 8.42
N SER A 478 32.76 2.20 9.10
CA SER A 478 31.73 2.15 10.14
C SER A 478 32.07 3.04 11.33
N GLU A 479 33.34 3.12 11.74
CA GLU A 479 33.81 4.02 12.79
C GLU A 479 33.47 5.48 12.45
N GLY A 480 33.85 5.94 11.25
CA GLY A 480 33.57 7.31 10.80
C GLY A 480 32.08 7.64 10.78
N ILE A 481 31.23 6.73 10.27
CA ILE A 481 29.77 6.93 10.24
C ILE A 481 29.20 6.99 11.67
N LEU A 482 29.59 6.06 12.54
CA LEU A 482 29.09 6.01 13.91
C LEU A 482 29.50 7.25 14.72
N ILE A 483 30.73 7.76 14.55
CA ILE A 483 31.15 9.02 15.18
C ILE A 483 30.26 10.18 14.73
N GLN A 484 29.91 10.26 13.45
CA GLN A 484 28.97 11.27 12.96
C GLN A 484 27.59 11.12 13.61
N LEU A 485 27.09 9.89 13.73
CA LEU A 485 25.78 9.60 14.33
C LEU A 485 25.70 9.86 15.85
N LEU A 486 26.81 10.09 16.55
CA LEU A 486 26.77 10.56 17.95
C LEU A 486 26.06 11.93 18.09
N HIS A 487 26.00 12.72 17.01
CA HIS A 487 25.27 13.98 16.99
C HIS A 487 23.76 13.80 16.83
N GLU A 488 23.25 12.59 16.54
CA GLU A 488 21.82 12.30 16.50
C GLU A 488 21.31 11.85 17.87
N ASP A 489 20.74 12.79 18.63
CA ASP A 489 20.26 12.60 20.01
C ASP A 489 19.41 11.35 20.21
N ALA A 490 18.54 11.05 19.25
CA ALA A 490 17.60 9.94 19.32
C ALA A 490 18.27 8.55 19.34
N ILE A 491 19.44 8.39 18.71
CA ILE A 491 20.17 7.10 18.65
C ILE A 491 21.55 7.15 19.30
N ARG A 492 21.99 8.32 19.79
CA ARG A 492 23.32 8.57 20.37
C ARG A 492 23.77 7.52 21.37
N LYS A 493 22.94 7.16 22.35
CA LYS A 493 23.29 6.17 23.39
C LYS A 493 23.61 4.81 22.80
N LYS A 494 22.84 4.39 21.81
CA LYS A 494 23.00 3.11 21.13
C LYS A 494 24.24 3.11 20.24
N VAL A 495 24.48 4.21 19.53
CA VAL A 495 25.70 4.42 18.74
C VAL A 495 26.94 4.33 19.62
N ALA A 496 26.93 4.99 20.79
CA ALA A 496 28.01 4.91 21.76
C ALA A 496 28.26 3.47 22.22
N LEU A 497 27.21 2.69 22.46
CA LEU A 497 27.31 1.29 22.86
C LEU A 497 27.99 0.42 21.79
N VAL A 498 27.64 0.62 20.52
CA VAL A 498 28.30 -0.07 19.39
C VAL A 498 29.77 0.34 19.29
N LEU A 499 30.08 1.64 19.38
CA LEU A 499 31.46 2.14 19.34
C LEU A 499 32.33 1.62 20.50
N LYS A 500 31.75 1.48 21.71
CA LYS A 500 32.43 0.83 22.84
C LYS A 500 32.73 -0.64 22.54
N GLN A 501 31.78 -1.35 21.94
CA GLN A 501 31.98 -2.76 21.59
C GLN A 501 33.04 -2.96 20.50
N MET A 502 33.12 -2.01 19.56
CA MET A 502 34.21 -1.92 18.58
C MET A 502 35.55 -1.46 19.18
N LYS A 503 35.61 -1.16 20.49
CA LYS A 503 36.79 -0.63 21.21
C LYS A 503 37.29 0.72 20.69
N VAL A 504 36.40 1.50 20.08
CA VAL A 504 36.69 2.88 19.63
C VAL A 504 36.52 3.87 20.78
N LEU A 505 35.44 3.72 21.58
CA LEU A 505 35.21 4.56 22.75
C LEU A 505 35.68 3.86 24.05
N PRO A 506 36.32 4.60 24.98
CA PRO A 506 36.70 4.07 26.28
C PRO A 506 35.47 3.79 27.15
N GLU A 507 35.61 2.87 28.11
CA GLU A 507 34.51 2.43 28.99
C GLU A 507 33.92 3.55 29.86
N GLN A 508 34.68 4.63 30.09
CA GLN A 508 34.33 5.78 30.93
C GLN A 508 33.84 7.00 30.12
N SER A 509 33.30 6.78 28.93
CA SER A 509 32.82 7.89 28.10
C SER A 509 31.55 8.54 28.67
N SER A 510 31.43 9.87 28.59
CA SER A 510 30.28 10.67 29.05
C SER A 510 28.97 10.42 28.28
N TYR A 511 29.01 9.54 27.27
CA TYR A 511 27.84 9.16 26.47
C TYR A 511 26.99 8.04 27.09
N PHE A 512 27.47 7.38 28.15
CA PHE A 512 26.81 6.24 28.81
C PHE A 512 25.98 6.63 30.02
#